data_AF-A0A5K3FXU8-F1
#
_entry.id   AF-A0A5K3FXU8-F1
#
_cell.length_a   1.000
_cell.length_b   1.000
_cell.length_c   1.000
_cell.angle_alpha   90.00
_cell.angle_beta   90.00
_cell.angle_gamma   90.00
#
_symmetry.space_group_name_H-M   'P 1'
#
loop_
_entity.id
_entity.type
_entity.pdbx_description
1 polymer ?
#
loop_
_entity_poly.entity_id
_entity_poly.type
_entity_poly.pdbx_seq_one_letter_code
_entity_poly.pdbx_strand_id
1 'polypeptide(L)'
;MVDTRDIPLGIDLGTTNSGIAYLERGQPVMIANELGHYTIPSVVSFTDTERLVGDAAANQAGCNPKNTIFEMKRLIGRRKDDPTVVNDIKAWPFSVISDSSMKPQIRVRYSGTERDFYPENISAMVLSQLKQTAESQLGHPVSKVVITVPAAFNDAQRQATQDAGRMAGFEVLRVINEPTAAALAYGFSNRIEERENRCVLVFDFGGGTFDVSILRMRNKEYEVVRSVGDVHLGGVTHTERYYTTRDNQTEACIQVIEGENRDTAKNIELDNFVIGGIPKAPARKEGIDVTFVVDANCILEVTACVVSTGQSKGIVIKRNRKQFTDEEIRQHRNMEEDMQRRSQRHARRQKLVTTLQEKAYALQKQPALEAKCQGVLRWLESSENASDEEIEAKIREFEQIEEARNRARHELEELADSLRSNAAVREECDEIRRWMQETARTASEADYKDQIARLKQLSQKRKSRARDRLETRLRETHDKFLDSEEIQELCQATQTWLDESGDKANEDDFLDKLDELTTALQDIFLKS
;
A
#
# COMPACT_ATOMS: atom_id res chain seq x y z
N MET A 1 1.03 26.41 6.20
CA MET A 1 0.66 25.01 5.93
C MET A 1 0.15 24.45 7.25
N VAL A 2 -0.89 23.60 7.24
CA VAL A 2 -1.28 22.86 8.46
C VAL A 2 -0.20 21.79 8.68
N ASP A 3 0.28 21.63 9.91
CA ASP A 3 1.23 20.58 10.22
C ASP A 3 0.50 19.24 10.25
N THR A 4 0.67 18.43 9.21
CA THR A 4 -0.04 17.16 9.05
C THR A 4 0.44 16.09 10.03
N ARG A 5 1.60 16.29 10.68
CA ARG A 5 2.25 15.32 11.57
C ARG A 5 1.49 15.03 12.87
N ASP A 6 0.52 15.87 13.24
CA ASP A 6 -0.32 15.67 14.44
C ASP A 6 -1.83 15.57 14.13
N ILE A 7 -2.21 15.38 12.85
CA ILE A 7 -3.63 15.17 12.48
C ILE A 7 -4.07 13.76 12.91
N PRO A 8 -5.10 13.61 13.75
CA PRO A 8 -5.64 12.30 14.07
C PRO A 8 -6.35 11.70 12.86
N LEU A 9 -6.16 10.40 12.65
CA LEU A 9 -6.83 9.65 11.59
C LEU A 9 -8.14 9.03 12.14
N GLY A 10 -9.13 8.89 11.27
CA GLY A 10 -10.32 8.08 11.52
C GLY A 10 -10.14 6.72 10.85
N ILE A 11 -10.28 5.64 11.60
CA ILE A 11 -10.32 4.28 11.06
C ILE A 11 -11.71 3.70 11.24
N ASP A 12 -12.29 3.24 10.13
CA ASP A 12 -13.38 2.28 10.18
C ASP A 12 -12.81 0.86 10.24
N LEU A 13 -12.92 0.18 11.38
CA LEU A 13 -12.43 -1.18 11.57
C LEU A 13 -13.59 -2.16 11.38
N GLY A 14 -13.99 -2.43 10.14
CA GLY A 14 -15.16 -3.28 9.84
C GLY A 14 -14.88 -4.79 9.93
N THR A 15 -15.95 -5.58 10.03
CA THR A 15 -15.90 -7.06 10.11
C THR A 15 -15.28 -7.70 8.87
N THR A 16 -15.57 -7.14 7.69
CA THR A 16 -15.18 -7.68 6.38
C THR A 16 -14.14 -6.83 5.67
N ASN A 17 -14.27 -5.50 5.76
CA ASN A 17 -13.36 -4.52 5.19
C ASN A 17 -13.11 -3.42 6.21
N SER A 18 -11.96 -2.76 6.13
CA SER A 18 -11.60 -1.61 6.95
C SER A 18 -11.10 -0.45 6.08
N GLY A 19 -11.37 0.79 6.50
CA GLY A 19 -10.98 2.01 5.79
C GLY A 19 -10.28 3.01 6.71
N ILE A 20 -9.48 3.91 6.14
CA ILE A 20 -8.80 4.97 6.90
C ILE A 20 -8.92 6.32 6.19
N ALA A 21 -9.12 7.37 6.99
CA ALA A 21 -9.35 8.73 6.55
C ALA A 21 -8.64 9.74 7.46
N TYR A 22 -8.44 10.96 6.96
CA TYR A 22 -7.95 12.09 7.73
C TYR A 22 -8.74 13.36 7.38
N LEU A 23 -8.56 14.43 8.16
CA LEU A 23 -9.19 15.72 7.88
C LEU A 23 -8.20 16.66 7.18
N GLU A 24 -8.40 16.96 5.90
CA GLU A 24 -7.69 18.03 5.20
C GLU A 24 -8.58 19.28 5.15
N ARG A 25 -8.12 20.40 5.72
CA ARG A 25 -8.83 21.71 5.69
C ARG A 25 -10.30 21.63 6.17
N GLY A 26 -10.59 20.72 7.10
CA GLY A 26 -11.93 20.49 7.63
C GLY A 26 -12.85 19.67 6.72
N GLN A 27 -12.33 18.97 5.72
CA GLN A 27 -13.04 17.98 4.91
C GLN A 27 -12.44 16.58 5.12
N PRO A 28 -13.26 15.52 5.22
CA PRO A 28 -12.75 14.16 5.31
C PRO A 28 -12.18 13.71 3.95
N VAL A 29 -10.96 13.16 3.98
CA VAL A 29 -10.27 12.59 2.83
C VAL A 29 -9.97 11.13 3.13
N MET A 30 -10.52 10.23 2.30
CA MET A 30 -10.20 8.80 2.36
C MET A 30 -8.79 8.55 1.82
N ILE A 31 -8.06 7.65 2.46
CA ILE A 31 -6.74 7.19 2.04
C ILE A 31 -6.95 5.93 1.20
N ALA A 32 -6.28 5.84 0.04
CA ALA A 32 -6.37 4.69 -0.83
C ALA A 32 -5.17 3.76 -0.61
N ASN A 33 -5.37 2.45 -0.77
CA ASN A 33 -4.27 1.48 -0.80
C ASN A 33 -3.48 1.58 -2.13
N GLU A 34 -2.41 0.80 -2.24
CA GLU A 34 -1.54 0.77 -3.43
C GLU A 34 -2.25 0.32 -4.72
N LEU A 35 -3.45 -0.28 -4.61
CA LEU A 35 -4.32 -0.68 -5.72
C LEU A 35 -5.39 0.39 -6.08
N GLY A 36 -5.45 1.50 -5.33
CA GLY A 36 -6.47 2.54 -5.49
C GLY A 36 -7.80 2.27 -4.78
N HIS A 37 -7.90 1.22 -3.96
CA HIS A 37 -9.09 0.92 -3.16
C HIS A 37 -9.09 1.74 -1.86
N TYR A 38 -10.23 2.34 -1.50
CA TYR A 38 -10.40 3.10 -0.24
C TYR A 38 -10.64 2.23 1.00
N THR A 39 -10.70 0.92 0.83
CA THR A 39 -10.84 -0.08 1.90
C THR A 39 -9.93 -1.27 1.61
N ILE A 40 -9.47 -1.92 2.67
CA ILE A 40 -8.77 -3.21 2.60
C ILE A 40 -9.63 -4.30 3.25
N PRO A 41 -9.59 -5.55 2.79
CA PRO A 41 -10.19 -6.68 3.49
C PRO A 41 -9.66 -6.80 4.94
N SER A 42 -10.55 -7.05 5.90
CA SER A 42 -10.22 -7.32 7.30
C SER A 42 -9.73 -8.77 7.49
N VAL A 43 -8.71 -9.13 6.70
CA VAL A 43 -8.19 -10.50 6.56
C VAL A 43 -6.68 -10.48 6.79
N VAL A 44 -6.19 -11.45 7.56
CA VAL A 44 -4.77 -11.67 7.83
C VAL A 44 -4.44 -13.13 7.54
N SER A 45 -3.35 -13.41 6.83
CA SER A 45 -2.94 -14.77 6.51
C SER A 45 -1.47 -15.00 6.80
N PHE A 46 -1.16 -16.17 7.35
CA PHE A 46 0.19 -16.55 7.75
C PHE A 46 0.75 -17.63 6.81
N THR A 47 1.95 -17.42 6.32
CA THR A 47 2.73 -18.39 5.53
C THR A 47 3.97 -18.82 6.32
N ASP A 48 4.83 -19.66 5.74
CA ASP A 48 6.11 -19.97 6.38
C ASP A 48 7.13 -18.81 6.29
N THR A 49 6.97 -17.88 5.35
CA THR A 49 7.89 -16.76 5.14
C THR A 49 7.39 -15.44 5.73
N GLU A 50 6.09 -15.17 5.66
CA GLU A 50 5.54 -13.83 5.91
C GLU A 50 4.11 -13.84 6.47
N ARG A 51 3.69 -12.64 6.88
CA ARG A 51 2.31 -12.32 7.24
C ARG A 51 1.76 -11.40 6.16
N LEU A 52 0.66 -11.79 5.54
CA LEU A 52 -0.09 -11.01 4.56
C LEU A 52 -1.35 -10.42 5.20
N VAL A 53 -1.79 -9.27 4.70
CA VAL A 53 -2.98 -8.54 5.17
C VAL A 53 -3.76 -8.01 3.96
N GLY A 54 -5.07 -7.80 4.11
CA GLY A 54 -5.87 -7.14 3.08
C GLY A 54 -6.03 -8.02 1.84
N ASP A 55 -5.96 -7.40 0.66
CA ASP A 55 -6.15 -8.06 -0.63
C ASP A 55 -5.21 -9.28 -0.80
N ALA A 56 -3.95 -9.18 -0.37
CA ALA A 56 -2.98 -10.27 -0.44
C ALA A 56 -3.36 -11.47 0.44
N ALA A 57 -3.96 -11.24 1.60
CA ALA A 57 -4.47 -12.30 2.47
C ALA A 57 -5.77 -12.92 1.94
N ALA A 58 -6.69 -12.08 1.43
CA ALA A 58 -7.95 -12.51 0.85
C ALA A 58 -7.74 -13.39 -0.40
N ASN A 59 -6.83 -13.00 -1.29
CA ASN A 59 -6.56 -13.71 -2.55
C ASN A 59 -6.05 -15.15 -2.35
N GLN A 60 -5.35 -15.44 -1.25
CA GLN A 60 -4.86 -16.79 -0.94
C GLN A 60 -5.81 -17.63 -0.07
N ALA A 61 -6.94 -17.09 0.38
CA ALA A 61 -7.82 -17.74 1.37
C ALA A 61 -8.28 -19.14 0.93
N GLY A 62 -8.52 -19.35 -0.37
CA GLY A 62 -8.89 -20.67 -0.92
C GLY A 62 -7.76 -21.70 -0.91
N CYS A 63 -6.50 -21.27 -0.94
CA CYS A 63 -5.31 -22.14 -0.94
C CYS A 63 -4.75 -22.36 0.47
N ASN A 64 -4.90 -21.39 1.38
CA ASN A 64 -4.40 -21.42 2.75
C ASN A 64 -5.52 -21.19 3.80
N PRO A 65 -6.65 -21.93 3.78
CA PRO A 65 -7.83 -21.58 4.57
C PRO A 65 -7.62 -21.73 6.08
N LYS A 66 -6.72 -22.62 6.54
CA LYS A 66 -6.49 -22.86 7.97
C LYS A 66 -5.66 -21.78 8.66
N ASN A 67 -4.87 -21.01 7.90
CA ASN A 67 -4.04 -19.93 8.42
C ASN A 67 -4.48 -18.55 7.90
N THR A 68 -5.62 -18.47 7.19
CA THR A 68 -6.22 -17.22 6.72
C THR A 68 -7.40 -16.86 7.62
N ILE A 69 -7.25 -15.79 8.38
CA ILE A 69 -8.08 -15.38 9.51
C ILE A 69 -8.88 -14.14 9.11
N PHE A 70 -10.18 -14.16 9.38
CA PHE A 70 -11.14 -13.12 9.00
C PHE A 70 -12.24 -13.00 10.06
N GLU A 71 -13.10 -11.98 9.96
CA GLU A 71 -14.23 -11.74 10.88
C GLU A 71 -13.86 -11.59 12.37
N MET A 72 -12.62 -11.27 12.71
CA MET A 72 -12.16 -11.17 14.11
C MET A 72 -12.94 -10.17 14.97
N LYS A 73 -13.63 -9.21 14.34
CA LYS A 73 -14.59 -8.30 15.00
C LYS A 73 -15.78 -9.01 15.66
N ARG A 74 -16.16 -10.21 15.18
CA ARG A 74 -17.15 -11.07 15.87
C ARG A 74 -16.61 -11.67 17.17
N LEU A 75 -15.31 -11.93 17.23
CA LEU A 75 -14.62 -12.68 18.30
C LEU A 75 -13.95 -11.78 19.36
N ILE A 76 -13.59 -10.55 18.99
CA ILE A 76 -12.89 -9.59 19.85
C ILE A 76 -13.69 -9.26 21.12
N GLY A 77 -13.02 -9.24 22.28
CA GLY A 77 -13.65 -8.97 23.59
C GLY A 77 -14.58 -10.05 24.14
N ARG A 78 -14.77 -11.18 23.44
CA ARG A 78 -15.66 -12.29 23.85
C ARG A 78 -14.91 -13.42 24.56
N ARG A 79 -15.66 -14.42 25.00
CA ARG A 79 -15.17 -15.71 25.49
C ARG A 79 -15.45 -16.80 24.46
N LYS A 80 -14.67 -17.88 24.49
CA LYS A 80 -14.84 -19.04 23.60
C LYS A 80 -16.12 -19.86 23.88
N ASP A 81 -16.67 -19.76 25.09
CA ASP A 81 -17.90 -20.45 25.52
C ASP A 81 -19.18 -19.61 25.35
N ASP A 82 -19.08 -18.40 24.78
CA ASP A 82 -20.23 -17.62 24.32
C ASP A 82 -20.99 -18.41 23.23
N PRO A 83 -22.32 -18.66 23.35
CA PRO A 83 -23.10 -19.43 22.39
C PRO A 83 -22.98 -18.93 20.94
N THR A 84 -22.82 -17.62 20.74
CA THR A 84 -22.62 -17.00 19.43
C THR A 84 -21.28 -17.45 18.82
N VAL A 85 -20.20 -17.28 19.57
CA VAL A 85 -18.84 -17.70 19.22
C VAL A 85 -18.75 -19.22 18.98
N VAL A 86 -19.43 -20.03 19.80
CA VAL A 86 -19.50 -21.49 19.61
C VAL A 86 -20.18 -21.88 18.30
N ASN A 87 -21.09 -21.04 17.78
CA ASN A 87 -21.68 -21.24 16.45
C ASN A 87 -20.76 -20.74 15.34
N ASP A 88 -20.18 -19.55 15.46
CA ASP A 88 -19.24 -18.99 14.47
C ASP A 88 -18.04 -19.92 14.23
N ILE A 89 -17.47 -20.50 15.30
CA ILE A 89 -16.35 -21.45 15.24
C ILE A 89 -16.66 -22.69 14.37
N LYS A 90 -17.94 -23.06 14.18
CA LYS A 90 -18.32 -24.19 13.31
C LYS A 90 -18.26 -23.83 11.82
N ALA A 91 -18.33 -22.55 11.49
CA ALA A 91 -18.26 -22.04 10.12
C ALA A 91 -16.84 -21.67 9.69
N TRP A 92 -15.97 -21.28 10.62
CA TRP A 92 -14.60 -20.87 10.32
C TRP A 92 -13.67 -22.06 9.97
N PRO A 93 -12.78 -21.91 8.97
CA PRO A 93 -11.84 -22.96 8.56
C PRO A 93 -10.57 -23.03 9.43
N PHE A 94 -10.35 -22.06 10.31
CA PHE A 94 -9.18 -21.92 11.18
C PHE A 94 -9.47 -22.36 12.62
N SER A 95 -8.41 -22.67 13.38
CA SER A 95 -8.54 -23.23 14.73
C SER A 95 -8.68 -22.14 15.79
N VAL A 96 -9.76 -22.19 16.58
CA VAL A 96 -9.96 -21.32 17.75
C VAL A 96 -9.87 -22.14 19.03
N ILE A 97 -8.80 -21.91 19.80
CA ILE A 97 -8.56 -22.46 21.14
C ILE A 97 -8.90 -21.38 22.19
N SER A 98 -8.67 -21.66 23.48
CA SER A 98 -8.77 -20.66 24.54
C SER A 98 -7.63 -20.75 25.54
N ASP A 99 -7.34 -19.62 26.17
CA ASP A 99 -6.45 -19.53 27.31
C ASP A 99 -7.11 -20.09 28.60
N SER A 100 -6.41 -19.97 29.74
CA SER A 100 -6.91 -20.36 31.06
C SER A 100 -8.10 -19.54 31.58
N SER A 101 -8.44 -18.42 30.93
CA SER A 101 -9.56 -17.54 31.29
C SER A 101 -10.78 -17.67 30.36
N MET A 102 -10.77 -18.65 29.44
CA MET A 102 -11.73 -18.82 28.35
C MET A 102 -11.72 -17.70 27.30
N LYS A 103 -10.69 -16.84 27.29
CA LYS A 103 -10.47 -15.86 26.21
C LYS A 103 -10.03 -16.64 24.95
N PRO A 104 -10.66 -16.41 23.78
CA PRO A 104 -10.33 -17.14 22.57
C PRO A 104 -8.93 -16.76 22.07
N GLN A 105 -8.23 -17.74 21.48
CA GLN A 105 -7.00 -17.54 20.73
C GLN A 105 -7.09 -18.30 19.40
N ILE A 106 -6.54 -17.71 18.35
CA ILE A 106 -6.51 -18.25 17.00
C ILE A 106 -5.16 -18.95 16.83
N ARG A 107 -5.19 -20.26 16.58
CA ARG A 107 -4.00 -21.07 16.34
C ARG A 107 -3.71 -21.16 14.85
N VAL A 108 -2.52 -20.69 14.45
CA VAL A 108 -2.02 -20.73 13.07
C VAL A 108 -0.63 -21.36 13.02
N ARG A 109 -0.22 -21.81 11.84
CA ARG A 109 1.17 -22.10 11.52
C ARG A 109 1.82 -20.86 10.93
N TYR A 110 2.90 -20.40 11.53
CA TYR A 110 3.73 -19.29 11.04
C TYR A 110 5.21 -19.65 11.19
N SER A 111 5.95 -19.53 10.09
CA SER A 111 7.37 -19.96 9.98
C SER A 111 7.62 -21.36 10.54
N GLY A 112 6.88 -22.36 10.06
CA GLY A 112 7.00 -23.76 10.47
C GLY A 112 6.54 -24.07 11.91
N THR A 113 6.14 -23.06 12.70
CA THR A 113 5.79 -23.21 14.12
C THR A 113 4.32 -22.89 14.39
N GLU A 114 3.68 -23.59 15.33
CA GLU A 114 2.35 -23.17 15.82
C GLU A 114 2.47 -21.88 16.64
N ARG A 115 1.56 -20.93 16.42
CA ARG A 115 1.44 -19.66 17.14
C ARG A 115 -0.02 -19.42 17.49
N ASP A 116 -0.24 -18.94 18.70
CA ASP A 116 -1.57 -18.62 19.24
C ASP A 116 -1.68 -17.09 19.40
N PHE A 117 -2.63 -16.50 18.68
CA PHE A 117 -2.87 -15.05 18.67
C PHE A 117 -4.22 -14.71 19.31
N TYR A 118 -4.32 -13.62 20.05
CA TYR A 118 -5.62 -13.10 20.47
C TYR A 118 -6.30 -12.35 19.30
N PRO A 119 -7.65 -12.25 19.27
CA PRO A 119 -8.35 -11.44 18.28
C PRO A 119 -7.82 -10.01 18.17
N GLU A 120 -7.44 -9.42 19.29
CA GLU A 120 -6.81 -8.09 19.37
C GLU A 120 -5.49 -8.02 18.59
N ASN A 121 -4.68 -9.08 18.57
CA ASN A 121 -3.46 -9.13 17.76
C ASN A 121 -3.78 -9.15 16.25
N ILE A 122 -4.79 -9.93 15.84
CA ILE A 122 -5.19 -10.01 14.43
C ILE A 122 -5.85 -8.69 13.97
N SER A 123 -6.64 -8.03 14.82
CA SER A 123 -7.13 -6.69 14.54
C SER A 123 -6.00 -5.65 14.51
N ALA A 124 -5.01 -5.74 15.39
CA ALA A 124 -3.83 -4.88 15.35
C ALA A 124 -3.04 -5.02 14.04
N MET A 125 -2.94 -6.23 13.49
CA MET A 125 -2.32 -6.50 12.18
C MET A 125 -3.02 -5.79 11.01
N VAL A 126 -4.35 -5.67 11.05
CA VAL A 126 -5.15 -4.89 10.07
C VAL A 126 -4.95 -3.38 10.27
N LEU A 127 -4.98 -2.92 11.53
CA LEU A 127 -4.75 -1.51 11.89
C LEU A 127 -3.33 -1.06 11.52
N SER A 128 -2.33 -1.91 11.70
CA SER A 128 -0.93 -1.69 11.31
C SER A 128 -0.77 -1.57 9.79
N GLN A 129 -1.52 -2.36 9.01
CA GLN A 129 -1.54 -2.22 7.55
C GLN A 129 -2.15 -0.88 7.12
N LEU A 130 -3.29 -0.48 7.70
CA LEU A 130 -3.90 0.84 7.44
C LEU A 130 -2.97 1.99 7.83
N LYS A 131 -2.24 1.84 8.94
CA LYS A 131 -1.20 2.77 9.37
C LYS A 131 -0.12 2.93 8.31
N GLN A 132 0.45 1.82 7.85
CA GLN A 132 1.51 1.83 6.82
C GLN A 132 1.02 2.47 5.51
N THR A 133 -0.22 2.19 5.08
CA THR A 133 -0.84 2.84 3.92
C THR A 133 -0.93 4.36 4.10
N ALA A 134 -1.37 4.83 5.27
CA ALA A 134 -1.44 6.26 5.57
C ALA A 134 -0.06 6.92 5.65
N GLU A 135 0.93 6.31 6.28
CA GLU A 135 2.30 6.84 6.37
C GLU A 135 2.97 6.91 4.98
N SER A 136 2.69 5.93 4.11
CA SER A 136 3.12 5.93 2.71
C SER A 136 2.49 7.07 1.90
N GLN A 137 1.17 7.27 2.00
CA GLN A 137 0.48 8.33 1.26
C GLN A 137 0.77 9.75 1.80
N LEU A 138 0.97 9.91 3.12
CA LEU A 138 1.23 11.21 3.76
C LEU A 138 2.72 11.57 3.81
N GLY A 139 3.63 10.61 3.61
CA GLY A 139 5.08 10.82 3.61
C GLY A 139 5.70 11.10 4.99
N HIS A 140 4.96 10.86 6.08
CA HIS A 140 5.43 11.01 7.45
C HIS A 140 4.77 9.99 8.40
N PRO A 141 5.38 9.69 9.56
CA PRO A 141 4.77 8.83 10.57
C PRO A 141 3.44 9.37 11.08
N VAL A 142 2.56 8.47 11.53
CA VAL A 142 1.29 8.81 12.18
C VAL A 142 1.14 8.10 13.52
N SER A 143 0.46 8.73 14.48
CA SER A 143 0.35 8.23 15.85
C SER A 143 -1.07 8.25 16.40
N LYS A 144 -1.86 9.29 16.13
CA LYS A 144 -3.18 9.50 16.76
C LYS A 144 -4.31 8.94 15.92
N VAL A 145 -5.27 8.26 16.56
CA VAL A 145 -6.41 7.65 15.86
C VAL A 145 -7.72 7.73 16.64
N VAL A 146 -8.82 7.77 15.91
CA VAL A 146 -10.19 7.47 16.37
C VAL A 146 -10.67 6.24 15.62
N ILE A 147 -11.14 5.22 16.35
CA ILE A 147 -11.55 3.92 15.76
C ILE A 147 -13.06 3.73 15.92
N THR A 148 -13.74 3.22 14.89
CA THR A 148 -15.15 2.86 14.94
C THR A 148 -15.42 1.53 15.67
N VAL A 149 -16.58 1.44 16.31
CA VAL A 149 -17.18 0.18 16.81
C VAL A 149 -18.71 0.20 16.64
N PRO A 150 -19.37 -0.96 16.60
CA PRO A 150 -20.83 -1.03 16.60
C PRO A 150 -21.38 -0.37 17.86
N ALA A 151 -22.53 0.31 17.77
CA ALA A 151 -23.12 0.95 18.93
C ALA A 151 -23.50 -0.09 20.01
N ALA A 152 -23.93 -1.29 19.60
CA ALA A 152 -24.22 -2.40 20.49
C ALA A 152 -23.00 -3.11 21.12
N PHE A 153 -21.74 -2.74 20.80
CA PHE A 153 -20.57 -3.32 21.49
C PHE A 153 -20.57 -3.00 22.99
N ASN A 154 -20.30 -4.01 23.82
CA ASN A 154 -20.11 -3.82 25.27
C ASN A 154 -18.68 -3.36 25.63
N ASP A 155 -18.47 -2.96 26.88
CA ASP A 155 -17.18 -2.48 27.42
C ASP A 155 -15.98 -3.35 27.04
N ALA A 156 -16.14 -4.68 27.09
CA ALA A 156 -15.05 -5.62 26.83
C ALA A 156 -14.62 -5.63 25.37
N GLN A 157 -15.57 -5.49 24.44
CA GLN A 157 -15.31 -5.40 23.02
C GLN A 157 -14.68 -4.05 22.67
N ARG A 158 -15.17 -2.96 23.28
CA ARG A 158 -14.61 -1.61 23.11
C ARG A 158 -13.18 -1.50 23.62
N GLN A 159 -12.90 -2.02 24.81
CA GLN A 159 -11.55 -2.07 25.35
C GLN A 159 -10.63 -2.91 24.46
N ALA A 160 -11.09 -4.08 24.01
CA ALA A 160 -10.30 -4.94 23.13
C ALA A 160 -10.00 -4.29 21.77
N THR A 161 -10.91 -3.50 21.20
CA THR A 161 -10.64 -2.65 20.02
C THR A 161 -9.64 -1.54 20.31
N GLN A 162 -9.72 -0.88 21.47
CA GLN A 162 -8.74 0.12 21.89
C GLN A 162 -7.35 -0.52 22.06
N ASP A 163 -7.27 -1.68 22.71
CA ASP A 163 -6.05 -2.45 22.93
C ASP A 163 -5.43 -2.87 21.60
N ALA A 164 -6.22 -3.31 20.62
CA ALA A 164 -5.75 -3.60 19.25
C ALA A 164 -5.13 -2.35 18.59
N GLY A 165 -5.72 -1.17 18.77
CA GLY A 165 -5.13 0.09 18.31
C GLY A 165 -3.80 0.44 18.99
N ARG A 166 -3.69 0.20 20.30
CA ARG A 166 -2.44 0.39 21.05
C ARG A 166 -1.35 -0.61 20.61
N MET A 167 -1.73 -1.86 20.34
CA MET A 167 -0.84 -2.90 19.79
C MET A 167 -0.34 -2.55 18.39
N ALA A 168 -1.17 -1.94 17.54
CA ALA A 168 -0.77 -1.39 16.23
C ALA A 168 0.09 -0.11 16.32
N GLY A 169 0.45 0.32 17.53
CA GLY A 169 1.29 1.50 17.74
C GLY A 169 0.58 2.83 17.51
N PHE A 170 -0.74 2.90 17.74
CA PHE A 170 -1.49 4.15 17.81
C PHE A 170 -1.74 4.62 19.26
N GLU A 171 -1.81 5.94 19.42
CA GLU A 171 -2.51 6.63 20.51
C GLU A 171 -4.00 6.70 20.15
N VAL A 172 -4.81 5.81 20.73
CA VAL A 172 -6.26 5.78 20.49
C VAL A 172 -6.94 6.87 21.33
N LEU A 173 -7.23 8.00 20.68
CA LEU A 173 -7.84 9.18 21.31
C LEU A 173 -9.29 8.94 21.73
N ARG A 174 -10.03 8.15 20.93
CA ARG A 174 -11.44 7.83 21.15
C ARG A 174 -11.83 6.58 20.37
N VAL A 175 -12.75 5.81 20.94
CA VAL A 175 -13.56 4.84 20.21
C VAL A 175 -14.94 5.47 19.96
N ILE A 176 -15.44 5.47 18.73
CA ILE A 176 -16.71 6.11 18.34
C ILE A 176 -17.69 5.07 17.78
N ASN A 177 -18.98 5.27 18.01
CA ASN A 177 -20.00 4.40 17.41
C ASN A 177 -20.08 4.62 15.89
N GLU A 178 -20.10 3.53 15.12
CA GLU A 178 -20.30 3.49 13.67
C GLU A 178 -21.45 4.39 13.18
N PRO A 179 -22.69 4.26 13.70
CA PRO A 179 -23.78 5.13 13.26
C PRO A 179 -23.59 6.62 13.64
N THR A 180 -22.83 6.92 14.71
CA THR A 180 -22.48 8.31 15.04
C THR A 180 -21.45 8.87 14.07
N ALA A 181 -20.46 8.08 13.66
CA ALA A 181 -19.48 8.47 12.64
C ALA A 181 -20.17 8.69 11.28
N ALA A 182 -21.10 7.82 10.88
CA ALA A 182 -21.92 7.97 9.67
C ALA A 182 -22.79 9.25 9.72
N ALA A 183 -23.42 9.55 10.87
CA ALA A 183 -24.19 10.78 11.05
C ALA A 183 -23.34 12.06 10.94
N LEU A 184 -22.12 12.04 11.50
CA LEU A 184 -21.16 13.13 11.35
C LEU A 184 -20.79 13.33 9.88
N ALA A 185 -20.44 12.25 9.17
CA ALA A 185 -20.12 12.31 7.74
C ALA A 185 -21.27 12.88 6.89
N TYR A 186 -22.51 12.44 7.15
CA TYR A 186 -23.72 12.99 6.53
C TYR A 186 -23.89 14.49 6.82
N GLY A 187 -23.70 14.92 8.07
CA GLY A 187 -23.87 16.32 8.48
C GLY A 187 -22.83 17.27 7.89
N PHE A 188 -21.56 16.85 7.85
CA PHE A 188 -20.50 17.61 7.19
C PHE A 188 -20.72 17.73 5.68
N SER A 189 -21.11 16.64 5.01
CA SER A 189 -21.24 16.59 3.55
C SER A 189 -22.37 17.49 3.02
N ASN A 190 -23.51 17.54 3.73
CA ASN A 190 -24.70 18.24 3.27
C ASN A 190 -24.77 19.73 3.67
N ARG A 191 -23.74 20.26 4.36
CA ARG A 191 -23.65 21.68 4.79
C ARG A 191 -24.96 22.22 5.39
N ILE A 192 -25.61 21.42 6.24
CA ILE A 192 -26.93 21.74 6.81
C ILE A 192 -26.84 23.10 7.51
N GLU A 193 -27.74 24.02 7.13
CA GLU A 193 -27.75 25.38 7.68
C GLU A 193 -27.96 25.34 9.19
N GLU A 194 -27.28 26.24 9.91
CA GLU A 194 -27.19 26.20 11.37
C GLU A 194 -28.55 26.24 12.10
N ARG A 195 -29.62 26.67 11.42
CA ARG A 195 -30.97 26.83 11.98
C ARG A 195 -31.91 25.63 11.78
N GLU A 196 -31.52 24.61 11.01
CA GLU A 196 -32.40 23.47 10.76
C GLU A 196 -32.28 22.38 11.84
N ASN A 197 -33.35 22.19 12.61
CA ASN A 197 -33.52 21.03 13.47
C ASN A 197 -33.86 19.80 12.62
N ARG A 198 -32.91 18.88 12.41
CA ARG A 198 -33.14 17.62 11.69
C ARG A 198 -33.14 16.42 12.64
N CYS A 199 -34.02 15.46 12.36
CA CYS A 199 -34.00 14.13 12.95
C CYS A 199 -33.51 13.17 11.86
N VAL A 200 -32.38 12.50 12.09
CA VAL A 200 -31.73 11.60 11.15
C VAL A 200 -31.79 10.19 11.72
N LEU A 201 -32.33 9.25 10.94
CA LEU A 201 -32.19 7.83 11.21
C LEU A 201 -31.00 7.31 10.41
N VAL A 202 -29.99 6.82 11.12
CA VAL A 202 -28.89 6.04 10.53
C VAL A 202 -29.26 4.57 10.65
N PHE A 203 -29.21 3.88 9.52
CA PHE A 203 -29.42 2.45 9.40
C PHE A 203 -28.11 1.86 8.89
N ASP A 204 -27.39 1.18 9.75
CA ASP A 204 -26.08 0.58 9.46
C ASP A 204 -26.23 -0.95 9.51
N PHE A 205 -26.05 -1.61 8.37
CA PHE A 205 -26.16 -3.07 8.22
C PHE A 205 -24.87 -3.58 7.57
N GLY A 206 -23.87 -3.85 8.40
CA GLY A 206 -22.55 -4.31 7.98
C GLY A 206 -22.48 -5.82 7.77
N GLY A 207 -21.29 -6.32 7.42
CA GLY A 207 -21.05 -7.74 7.15
C GLY A 207 -21.19 -8.68 8.37
N GLY A 208 -21.43 -8.16 9.58
CA GLY A 208 -21.68 -8.98 10.76
C GLY A 208 -22.23 -8.29 12.00
N THR A 209 -22.55 -7.00 11.89
CA THR A 209 -23.06 -6.14 12.96
C THR A 209 -24.12 -5.22 12.35
N PHE A 210 -25.09 -4.79 13.14
CA PHE A 210 -26.12 -3.86 12.68
C PHE A 210 -26.53 -2.91 13.79
N ASP A 211 -26.67 -1.65 13.44
CA ASP A 211 -27.16 -0.60 14.33
C ASP A 211 -28.16 0.32 13.62
N VAL A 212 -29.25 0.63 14.31
CA VAL A 212 -30.18 1.71 13.97
C VAL A 212 -30.07 2.78 15.05
N SER A 213 -29.63 3.96 14.66
CA SER A 213 -29.56 5.13 15.53
C SER A 213 -30.49 6.22 15.04
N ILE A 214 -31.26 6.81 15.96
CA ILE A 214 -31.96 8.07 15.74
C ILE A 214 -31.12 9.18 16.37
N LEU A 215 -30.65 10.11 15.56
CA LEU A 215 -29.90 11.27 15.99
C LEU A 215 -30.70 12.55 15.74
N ARG A 216 -30.58 13.50 16.67
CA ARG A 216 -31.08 14.86 16.53
C ARG A 216 -29.91 15.78 16.26
N MET A 217 -30.00 16.54 15.18
CA MET A 217 -28.99 17.50 14.75
C MET A 217 -29.52 18.92 14.91
N ARG A 218 -28.78 19.77 15.62
CA ARG A 218 -29.10 21.19 15.87
C ARG A 218 -27.82 21.99 15.98
N ASN A 219 -27.67 23.13 15.31
CA ASN A 219 -26.52 24.04 15.50
C ASN A 219 -25.12 23.37 15.44
N LYS A 220 -24.94 22.27 14.68
CA LYS A 220 -23.74 21.38 14.65
C LYS A 220 -23.51 20.51 15.92
N GLU A 221 -24.43 20.50 16.86
CA GLU A 221 -24.54 19.50 17.92
C GLU A 221 -25.25 18.25 17.37
N TYR A 222 -24.76 17.07 17.76
CA TYR A 222 -25.27 15.76 17.35
C TYR A 222 -25.64 14.97 18.62
N GLU A 223 -26.94 14.89 18.91
CA GLU A 223 -27.50 14.16 20.05
C GLU A 223 -27.99 12.78 19.58
N VAL A 224 -27.42 11.69 20.11
CA VAL A 224 -27.99 10.35 19.88
C VAL A 224 -29.23 10.22 20.77
N VAL A 225 -30.42 10.24 20.15
CA VAL A 225 -31.71 10.14 20.86
C VAL A 225 -31.97 8.71 21.31
N ARG A 226 -31.63 7.74 20.46
CA ARG A 226 -31.67 6.30 20.77
C ARG A 226 -30.77 5.55 19.79
N SER A 227 -30.00 4.59 20.28
CA SER A 227 -29.31 3.59 19.45
C SER A 227 -29.80 2.20 19.81
N VAL A 228 -29.89 1.33 18.81
CA VAL A 228 -30.54 0.02 18.86
C VAL A 228 -29.84 -0.89 17.86
N GLY A 229 -29.24 -1.99 18.28
CA GLY A 229 -28.47 -2.84 17.38
C GLY A 229 -28.32 -4.27 17.86
N ASP A 230 -27.62 -5.07 17.07
CA ASP A 230 -27.14 -6.38 17.46
C ASP A 230 -25.73 -6.61 16.88
N VAL A 231 -24.90 -7.27 17.68
CA VAL A 231 -23.46 -7.49 17.47
C VAL A 231 -23.15 -8.80 16.74
N HIS A 232 -24.18 -9.60 16.47
CA HIS A 232 -24.16 -10.89 15.79
C HIS A 232 -25.32 -11.10 14.81
N LEU A 233 -26.35 -10.26 14.88
CA LEU A 233 -27.59 -10.23 14.07
C LEU A 233 -27.94 -8.76 13.75
N GLY A 234 -29.17 -8.46 13.27
CA GLY A 234 -29.76 -7.12 13.35
C GLY A 234 -30.91 -6.91 14.35
N GLY A 235 -30.64 -6.23 15.49
CA GLY A 235 -31.58 -5.62 16.49
C GLY A 235 -31.94 -6.48 17.74
N VAL A 236 -32.36 -5.96 18.91
CA VAL A 236 -32.95 -4.64 19.33
C VAL A 236 -32.80 -4.36 20.86
N THR A 237 -32.80 -3.10 21.33
CA THR A 237 -32.70 -2.64 22.76
C THR A 237 -34.02 -2.08 23.33
N HIS A 238 -34.27 -2.27 24.65
CA HIS A 238 -35.60 -2.35 25.27
C HIS A 238 -35.75 -1.56 26.61
N THR A 239 -36.99 -1.28 27.03
CA THR A 239 -37.38 -0.70 28.34
C THR A 239 -38.71 -1.33 28.73
N GLU A 240 -38.86 -1.78 29.98
CA GLU A 240 -40.01 -2.60 30.40
C GLU A 240 -40.58 -2.18 31.76
N ARG A 241 -41.91 -2.32 31.90
CA ARG A 241 -42.65 -2.01 33.13
C ARG A 241 -43.04 -3.29 33.86
N TYR A 242 -42.54 -3.44 35.08
CA TYR A 242 -42.87 -4.54 35.98
C TYR A 242 -43.92 -4.10 37.01
N TYR A 243 -44.56 -5.06 37.67
CA TYR A 243 -45.59 -4.81 38.69
C TYR A 243 -45.37 -5.69 39.92
N THR A 244 -45.89 -5.26 41.07
CA THR A 244 -45.85 -6.06 42.31
C THR A 244 -46.51 -7.43 42.14
N THR A 245 -45.95 -8.46 42.77
CA THR A 245 -46.45 -9.84 42.68
C THR A 245 -47.20 -10.30 43.93
N ARG A 246 -47.12 -9.52 45.02
CA ARG A 246 -47.74 -9.84 46.33
C ARG A 246 -48.45 -8.61 46.90
N ASP A 247 -49.51 -8.86 47.66
CA ASP A 247 -50.19 -7.82 48.43
C ASP A 247 -49.26 -7.19 49.45
N ASN A 248 -49.31 -5.86 49.55
CA ASN A 248 -48.50 -5.04 50.45
C ASN A 248 -46.98 -5.19 50.27
N GLN A 249 -46.52 -5.60 49.08
CA GLN A 249 -45.10 -5.62 48.72
C GLN A 249 -44.49 -4.21 48.78
N THR A 250 -43.46 -4.02 49.62
CA THR A 250 -42.79 -2.72 49.84
C THR A 250 -41.44 -2.56 49.15
N GLU A 251 -40.91 -3.64 48.57
CA GLU A 251 -39.62 -3.69 47.88
C GLU A 251 -39.63 -4.68 46.70
N ALA A 252 -38.72 -4.50 45.74
CA ALA A 252 -38.47 -5.43 44.65
C ALA A 252 -36.96 -5.58 44.41
N CYS A 253 -36.51 -6.81 44.17
CA CYS A 253 -35.15 -7.09 43.72
C CYS A 253 -35.11 -7.06 42.19
N ILE A 254 -34.18 -6.30 41.63
CA ILE A 254 -33.88 -6.22 40.20
C ILE A 254 -32.55 -6.92 39.98
N GLN A 255 -32.60 -8.12 39.41
CA GLN A 255 -31.42 -8.89 39.02
C GLN A 255 -31.10 -8.57 37.56
N VAL A 256 -29.87 -8.14 37.29
CA VAL A 256 -29.39 -7.78 35.97
C VAL A 256 -28.56 -8.95 35.44
N ILE A 257 -28.96 -9.50 34.31
CA ILE A 257 -28.35 -10.68 33.68
C ILE A 257 -28.09 -10.39 32.19
N GLU A 258 -27.01 -10.96 31.67
CA GLU A 258 -26.61 -10.86 30.26
C GLU A 258 -26.55 -12.27 29.67
N GLY A 259 -27.31 -12.50 28.59
CA GLY A 259 -27.26 -13.74 27.83
C GLY A 259 -28.56 -14.00 27.06
N GLU A 260 -28.44 -14.84 26.03
CA GLU A 260 -29.50 -15.13 25.06
C GLU A 260 -30.40 -16.30 25.48
N ASN A 261 -30.11 -16.98 26.60
CA ASN A 261 -30.87 -18.13 27.04
C ASN A 261 -32.24 -17.70 27.59
N ARG A 262 -33.29 -18.42 27.19
CA ARG A 262 -34.65 -18.23 27.74
C ARG A 262 -34.74 -18.61 29.22
N ASP A 263 -33.85 -19.48 29.68
CA ASP A 263 -33.68 -19.82 31.08
C ASP A 263 -32.66 -18.86 31.71
N THR A 264 -33.15 -17.95 32.56
CA THR A 264 -32.35 -16.89 33.17
C THR A 264 -31.22 -17.43 34.05
N ALA A 265 -31.36 -18.64 34.61
CA ALA A 265 -30.33 -19.30 35.39
C ALA A 265 -29.14 -19.83 34.55
N LYS A 266 -29.23 -19.74 33.21
CA LYS A 266 -28.16 -20.09 32.26
C LYS A 266 -27.51 -18.88 31.60
N ASN A 267 -27.93 -17.67 31.96
CA ASN A 267 -27.30 -16.42 31.55
C ASN A 267 -26.27 -15.97 32.61
N ILE A 268 -25.43 -15.00 32.26
CA ILE A 268 -24.38 -14.50 33.14
C ILE A 268 -24.97 -13.39 34.01
N GLU A 269 -24.98 -13.54 35.33
CA GLU A 269 -25.32 -12.44 36.23
C GLU A 269 -24.31 -11.29 36.08
N LEU A 270 -24.84 -10.07 35.94
CA LEU A 270 -24.06 -8.84 35.88
C LEU A 270 -23.92 -8.26 37.28
N ASP A 271 -25.06 -8.00 37.94
CA ASP A 271 -25.20 -7.50 39.31
C ASP A 271 -26.69 -7.53 39.72
N ASN A 272 -27.03 -7.20 40.97
CA ASN A 272 -28.43 -7.04 41.41
C ASN A 272 -28.62 -5.92 42.45
N PHE A 273 -29.83 -5.35 42.54
CA PHE A 273 -30.15 -4.34 43.54
C PHE A 273 -31.62 -4.35 43.96
N VAL A 274 -31.88 -3.98 45.22
CA VAL A 274 -33.23 -3.86 45.77
C VAL A 274 -33.71 -2.41 45.75
N ILE A 275 -34.82 -2.15 45.05
CA ILE A 275 -35.60 -0.89 45.12
C ILE A 275 -36.69 -1.03 46.19
N GLY A 276 -36.66 -0.14 47.18
CA GLY A 276 -37.67 -0.06 48.25
C GLY A 276 -38.60 1.14 48.09
N GLY A 277 -39.54 1.29 49.01
CA GLY A 277 -40.48 2.43 49.02
C GLY A 277 -41.70 2.24 48.12
N ILE A 278 -42.01 1.00 47.76
CA ILE A 278 -43.25 0.66 47.04
C ILE A 278 -44.45 0.84 48.01
N PRO A 279 -45.51 1.57 47.63
CA PRO A 279 -46.70 1.72 48.47
C PRO A 279 -47.40 0.40 48.77
N LYS A 280 -47.98 0.28 49.97
CA LYS A 280 -48.79 -0.89 50.33
C LYS A 280 -50.10 -0.92 49.53
N ALA A 281 -50.19 -1.87 48.61
CA ALA A 281 -51.31 -2.04 47.70
C ALA A 281 -51.55 -3.53 47.40
N PRO A 282 -52.73 -3.92 46.89
CA PRO A 282 -52.93 -5.24 46.31
C PRO A 282 -51.91 -5.55 45.21
N ALA A 283 -51.63 -6.85 45.00
CA ALA A 283 -50.73 -7.31 43.94
C ALA A 283 -51.11 -6.72 42.56
N ARG A 284 -50.09 -6.44 41.76
CA ARG A 284 -50.14 -5.84 40.42
C ARG A 284 -50.60 -4.38 40.34
N LYS A 285 -50.84 -3.70 41.47
CA LYS A 285 -51.29 -2.30 41.46
C LYS A 285 -50.15 -1.27 41.34
N GLU A 286 -48.99 -1.54 41.93
CA GLU A 286 -47.83 -0.63 41.85
C GLU A 286 -46.91 -1.05 40.70
N GLY A 287 -46.53 -0.08 39.86
CA GLY A 287 -45.64 -0.27 38.72
C GLY A 287 -44.21 0.17 39.03
N ILE A 288 -43.25 -0.53 38.42
CA ILE A 288 -41.81 -0.25 38.50
C ILE A 288 -41.28 -0.19 37.08
N ASP A 289 -40.84 0.98 36.65
CA ASP A 289 -40.14 1.16 35.38
C ASP A 289 -38.67 0.82 35.58
N VAL A 290 -38.17 -0.19 34.87
CA VAL A 290 -36.74 -0.55 34.88
C VAL A 290 -36.12 -0.06 33.59
N THR A 291 -35.25 0.94 33.73
CA THR A 291 -34.56 1.62 32.64
C THR A 291 -33.11 1.17 32.60
N PHE A 292 -32.66 0.75 31.43
CA PHE A 292 -31.26 0.44 31.15
C PHE A 292 -30.70 1.61 30.35
N VAL A 293 -29.68 2.28 30.88
CA VAL A 293 -28.99 3.42 30.28
C VAL A 293 -27.54 3.02 30.04
N VAL A 294 -27.00 3.36 28.88
CA VAL A 294 -25.61 3.07 28.52
C VAL A 294 -24.95 4.42 28.23
N ASP A 295 -23.89 4.75 28.97
CA ASP A 295 -23.25 6.07 28.86
C ASP A 295 -22.39 6.22 27.59
N ALA A 296 -21.79 7.39 27.39
CA ALA A 296 -20.95 7.66 26.21
C ALA A 296 -19.64 6.86 26.16
N ASN A 297 -19.25 6.20 27.25
CA ASN A 297 -18.14 5.25 27.34
C ASN A 297 -18.62 3.79 27.28
N CYS A 298 -19.95 3.59 27.26
CA CYS A 298 -20.73 2.36 27.23
C CYS A 298 -20.80 1.54 28.51
N ILE A 299 -20.56 2.19 29.64
CA ILE A 299 -20.83 1.64 30.96
C ILE A 299 -22.35 1.53 31.15
N LEU A 300 -22.81 0.35 31.56
CA LEU A 300 -24.22 0.07 31.81
C LEU A 300 -24.67 0.62 33.18
N GLU A 301 -25.55 1.60 33.18
CA GLU A 301 -26.34 2.03 34.33
C GLU A 301 -27.74 1.39 34.27
N VAL A 302 -28.19 0.78 35.36
CA VAL A 302 -29.55 0.22 35.48
C VAL A 302 -30.28 0.93 36.60
N THR A 303 -31.42 1.55 36.28
CA THR A 303 -32.20 2.36 37.22
C THR A 303 -33.64 1.87 37.25
N ALA A 304 -34.12 1.48 38.43
CA ALA A 304 -35.52 1.18 38.67
C ALA A 304 -36.22 2.38 39.32
N CYS A 305 -37.41 2.73 38.86
CA CYS A 305 -38.24 3.82 39.37
C CYS A 305 -39.65 3.32 39.71
N VAL A 306 -40.09 3.56 40.95
CA VAL A 306 -41.47 3.27 41.38
C VAL A 306 -42.39 4.36 40.82
N VAL A 307 -43.28 3.99 39.91
CA VAL A 307 -44.05 4.93 39.07
C VAL A 307 -44.95 5.86 39.89
N SER A 308 -45.49 5.37 41.01
CA SER A 308 -46.42 6.11 41.87
C SER A 308 -45.77 7.10 42.82
N THR A 309 -44.51 6.86 43.22
CA THR A 309 -43.78 7.70 44.19
C THR A 309 -42.64 8.50 43.54
N GLY A 310 -42.25 8.16 42.32
CA GLY A 310 -41.07 8.72 41.65
C GLY A 310 -39.74 8.27 42.29
N GLN A 311 -39.78 7.35 43.26
CA GLN A 311 -38.58 6.90 43.96
C GLN A 311 -37.75 6.00 43.05
N SER A 312 -36.53 6.43 42.76
CA SER A 312 -35.59 5.69 41.93
C SER A 312 -34.38 5.18 42.70
N LYS A 313 -33.78 4.10 42.21
CA LYS A 313 -32.45 3.60 42.61
C LYS A 313 -31.81 2.94 41.40
N GLY A 314 -30.49 3.07 41.28
CA GLY A 314 -29.75 2.40 40.22
C GLY A 314 -28.35 1.98 40.63
N ILE A 315 -27.70 1.25 39.72
CA ILE A 315 -26.34 0.73 39.83
C ILE A 315 -25.58 0.96 38.53
N VAL A 316 -24.26 1.07 38.61
CA VAL A 316 -23.36 1.25 37.47
C VAL A 316 -22.44 0.04 37.38
N ILE A 317 -22.64 -0.79 36.35
CA ILE A 317 -22.01 -2.11 36.23
C ILE A 317 -20.65 -1.96 35.56
N LYS A 318 -19.58 -2.13 36.34
CA LYS A 318 -18.19 -2.12 35.85
C LYS A 318 -17.57 -3.51 36.00
N ARG A 319 -17.36 -4.22 34.90
CA ARG A 319 -16.77 -5.56 34.93
C ARG A 319 -15.24 -5.54 34.94
N ASN A 320 -14.66 -6.03 36.03
CA ASN A 320 -13.27 -6.52 36.06
C ASN A 320 -13.14 -7.81 35.23
N ARG A 321 -13.05 -7.67 33.90
CA ARG A 321 -12.47 -8.72 33.04
C ARG A 321 -10.94 -8.55 33.02
N LYS A 322 -10.22 -9.63 32.71
CA LYS A 322 -8.75 -9.63 32.61
C LYS A 322 -8.31 -8.86 31.36
N GLN A 323 -8.26 -7.53 31.47
CA GLN A 323 -7.73 -6.62 30.46
C GLN A 323 -6.22 -6.85 30.29
N PHE A 324 -5.67 -6.52 29.12
CA PHE A 324 -4.22 -6.51 28.96
C PHE A 324 -3.62 -5.38 29.79
N THR A 325 -2.58 -5.71 30.56
CA THR A 325 -1.74 -4.71 31.21
C THR A 325 -0.94 -3.92 30.16
N ASP A 326 -0.51 -2.71 30.51
CA ASP A 326 0.34 -1.89 29.61
C ASP A 326 1.63 -2.62 29.18
N GLU A 327 2.15 -3.52 30.02
CA GLU A 327 3.30 -4.36 29.70
C GLU A 327 2.96 -5.46 28.68
N GLU A 328 1.81 -6.12 28.81
CA GLU A 328 1.33 -7.08 27.80
C GLU A 328 1.05 -6.37 26.45
N ILE A 329 0.44 -5.18 26.48
CA ILE A 329 0.25 -4.33 25.29
C ILE A 329 1.60 -4.00 24.63
N ARG A 330 2.62 -3.65 25.43
CA ARG A 330 3.98 -3.37 24.94
C ARG A 330 4.63 -4.62 24.31
N GLN A 331 4.45 -5.79 24.91
CA GLN A 331 4.97 -7.06 24.36
C GLN A 331 4.28 -7.43 23.05
N HIS A 332 2.95 -7.33 22.99
CA HIS A 332 2.18 -7.58 21.76
C HIS A 332 2.50 -6.58 20.65
N ARG A 333 2.72 -5.31 20.98
CA ARG A 333 3.19 -4.30 20.03
C ARG A 333 4.58 -4.64 19.48
N ASN A 334 5.54 -4.99 20.34
CA ASN A 334 6.89 -5.37 19.89
C ASN A 334 6.86 -6.62 18.98
N MET A 335 5.97 -7.57 19.25
CA MET A 335 5.73 -8.74 18.40
C MET A 335 5.18 -8.35 17.03
N GLU A 336 4.21 -7.45 16.97
CA GLU A 336 3.64 -6.95 15.70
C GLU A 336 4.67 -6.15 14.89
N GLU A 337 5.45 -5.28 15.54
CA GLU A 337 6.54 -4.54 14.89
C GLU A 337 7.63 -5.49 14.31
N ASP A 338 7.97 -6.59 14.99
CA ASP A 338 8.89 -7.61 14.47
C ASP A 338 8.30 -8.39 13.28
N MET A 339 7.03 -8.82 13.36
CA MET A 339 6.35 -9.50 12.25
C MET A 339 6.22 -8.60 11.01
N GLN A 340 5.91 -7.31 11.21
CA GLN A 340 5.86 -6.33 10.12
C GLN A 340 7.24 -6.13 9.47
N ARG A 341 8.31 -5.99 10.27
CA ARG A 341 9.68 -5.87 9.75
C ARG A 341 10.12 -7.10 8.96
N ARG A 342 9.75 -8.32 9.41
CA ARG A 342 10.02 -9.57 8.68
C ARG A 342 9.29 -9.63 7.34
N SER A 343 8.00 -9.31 7.32
CA SER A 343 7.19 -9.24 6.09
C SER A 343 7.76 -8.19 5.11
N GLN A 344 8.04 -6.97 5.57
CA GLN A 344 8.68 -5.91 4.76
C GLN A 344 10.04 -6.34 4.19
N ARG A 345 10.87 -7.06 4.97
CA ARG A 345 12.14 -7.62 4.48
C ARG A 345 11.91 -8.69 3.41
N HIS A 346 10.94 -9.57 3.59
CA HIS A 346 10.59 -10.59 2.60
C HIS A 346 10.08 -9.95 1.29
N ALA A 347 9.19 -8.96 1.37
CA ALA A 347 8.68 -8.22 0.21
C ALA A 347 9.80 -7.45 -0.51
N ARG A 348 10.70 -6.75 0.21
CA ARG A 348 11.89 -6.10 -0.38
C ARG A 348 12.77 -7.13 -1.11
N ARG A 349 13.06 -8.25 -0.47
CA ARG A 349 13.85 -9.34 -1.05
C ARG A 349 13.21 -9.88 -2.32
N GLN A 350 11.91 -10.17 -2.30
CA GLN A 350 11.20 -10.70 -3.46
C GLN A 350 11.28 -9.72 -4.65
N LYS A 351 11.13 -8.42 -4.39
CA LYS A 351 11.32 -7.37 -5.41
C LYS A 351 12.75 -7.38 -5.99
N LEU A 352 13.78 -7.49 -5.15
CA LEU A 352 15.18 -7.59 -5.61
C LEU A 352 15.42 -8.86 -6.45
N VAL A 353 14.88 -10.01 -6.03
CA VAL A 353 14.95 -11.27 -6.80
C VAL A 353 14.32 -11.11 -8.17
N THR A 354 13.09 -10.58 -8.25
CA THR A 354 12.39 -10.34 -9.52
C THR A 354 13.15 -9.36 -10.41
N THR A 355 13.66 -8.24 -9.88
CA THR A 355 14.49 -7.29 -10.64
C THR A 355 15.77 -7.95 -11.20
N LEU A 356 16.43 -8.81 -10.44
CA LEU A 356 17.62 -9.53 -10.91
C LEU A 356 17.27 -10.58 -11.98
N GLN A 357 16.15 -11.29 -11.83
CA GLN A 357 15.65 -12.22 -12.85
C GLN A 357 15.32 -11.51 -14.16
N GLU A 358 14.58 -10.40 -14.11
CA GLU A 358 14.23 -9.58 -15.29
C GLU A 358 15.48 -9.10 -16.02
N LYS A 359 16.48 -8.55 -15.31
CA LYS A 359 17.77 -8.15 -15.89
C LYS A 359 18.53 -9.33 -16.51
N ALA A 360 18.57 -10.48 -15.83
CA ALA A 360 19.22 -11.67 -16.36
C ALA A 360 18.55 -12.16 -17.66
N TYR A 361 17.21 -12.24 -17.71
CA TYR A 361 16.48 -12.65 -18.92
C TYR A 361 16.59 -11.62 -20.06
N ALA A 362 16.67 -10.32 -19.74
CA ALA A 362 16.90 -9.28 -20.74
C ALA A 362 18.29 -9.39 -21.39
N LEU A 363 19.32 -9.63 -20.58
CA LEU A 363 20.72 -9.72 -21.02
C LEU A 363 21.10 -11.08 -21.61
N GLN A 364 20.40 -12.18 -21.27
CA GLN A 364 20.64 -13.51 -21.81
C GLN A 364 20.57 -13.57 -23.35
N LYS A 365 19.85 -12.63 -23.99
CA LYS A 365 19.75 -12.51 -25.44
C LYS A 365 21.06 -12.12 -26.14
N GLN A 366 22.06 -11.65 -25.38
CA GLN A 366 23.41 -11.41 -25.88
C GLN A 366 24.24 -12.70 -25.71
N PRO A 367 24.74 -13.33 -26.79
CA PRO A 367 25.46 -14.60 -26.71
C PRO A 367 26.67 -14.56 -25.75
N ALA A 368 27.36 -13.42 -25.68
CA ALA A 368 28.49 -13.19 -24.77
C ALA A 368 28.11 -13.22 -23.27
N LEU A 369 26.83 -13.02 -22.93
CA LEU A 369 26.34 -12.96 -21.55
C LEU A 369 25.49 -14.17 -21.16
N GLU A 370 25.12 -15.05 -22.10
CA GLU A 370 24.19 -16.16 -21.85
C GLU A 370 24.64 -17.04 -20.67
N ALA A 371 25.89 -17.52 -20.68
CA ALA A 371 26.43 -18.36 -19.61
C ALA A 371 26.46 -17.66 -18.24
N LYS A 372 26.67 -16.34 -18.22
CA LYS A 372 26.64 -15.52 -16.99
C LYS A 372 25.21 -15.39 -16.45
N CYS A 373 24.24 -15.14 -17.34
CA CYS A 373 22.82 -15.04 -16.97
C CYS A 373 22.29 -16.38 -16.44
N GLN A 374 22.58 -17.49 -17.12
CA GLN A 374 22.28 -18.85 -16.65
C GLN A 374 23.00 -19.20 -15.34
N GLY A 375 24.18 -18.63 -15.08
CA GLY A 375 24.89 -18.75 -13.80
C GLY A 375 24.18 -18.02 -12.66
N VAL A 376 23.70 -16.79 -12.89
CA VAL A 376 22.97 -16.00 -11.89
C VAL A 376 21.59 -16.58 -11.59
N LEU A 377 20.86 -17.08 -12.61
CA LEU A 377 19.56 -17.73 -12.40
C LEU A 377 19.70 -19.00 -11.54
N ARG A 378 20.66 -19.89 -11.85
CA ARG A 378 20.95 -21.07 -11.01
C ARG A 378 21.45 -20.70 -9.61
N TRP A 379 22.19 -19.60 -9.47
CA TRP A 379 22.58 -19.09 -8.15
C TRP A 379 21.36 -18.64 -7.35
N LEU A 380 20.41 -17.92 -7.95
CA LEU A 380 19.15 -17.54 -7.29
C LEU A 380 18.34 -18.75 -6.84
N GLU A 381 18.21 -19.77 -7.69
CA GLU A 381 17.50 -21.03 -7.38
C GLU A 381 18.15 -21.81 -6.22
N SER A 382 19.46 -21.72 -6.05
CA SER A 382 20.22 -22.45 -5.02
C SER A 382 20.53 -21.64 -3.76
N SER A 383 20.25 -20.34 -3.75
CA SER A 383 20.67 -19.42 -2.68
C SER A 383 19.47 -18.80 -1.95
N GLU A 384 18.57 -19.65 -1.42
CA GLU A 384 17.42 -19.23 -0.61
C GLU A 384 17.80 -18.16 0.44
N ASN A 385 18.96 -18.34 1.07
CA ASN A 385 19.50 -17.51 2.15
C ASN A 385 20.52 -16.42 1.72
N ALA A 386 20.68 -16.11 0.42
CA ALA A 386 21.55 -15.01 -0.01
C ALA A 386 21.19 -13.70 0.72
N SER A 387 22.15 -12.84 1.04
CA SER A 387 21.85 -11.50 1.59
C SER A 387 21.20 -10.58 0.54
N ASP A 388 20.53 -9.52 0.99
CA ASP A 388 19.95 -8.54 0.07
C ASP A 388 21.09 -7.76 -0.64
N GLU A 389 22.20 -7.55 0.07
CA GLU A 389 23.44 -6.94 -0.41
C GLU A 389 24.10 -7.74 -1.55
N GLU A 390 24.10 -9.07 -1.50
CA GLU A 390 24.60 -9.95 -2.57
C GLU A 390 23.72 -9.91 -3.82
N ILE A 391 22.40 -9.84 -3.67
CA ILE A 391 21.47 -9.70 -4.79
C ILE A 391 21.66 -8.32 -5.44
N GLU A 392 21.71 -7.26 -4.64
CA GLU A 392 21.99 -5.91 -5.13
C GLU A 392 23.36 -5.78 -5.81
N ALA A 393 24.39 -6.50 -5.35
CA ALA A 393 25.70 -6.52 -6.00
C ALA A 393 25.62 -7.10 -7.42
N LYS A 394 24.82 -8.16 -7.64
CA LYS A 394 24.58 -8.74 -8.97
C LYS A 394 23.70 -7.86 -9.86
N ILE A 395 22.74 -7.14 -9.28
CA ILE A 395 21.95 -6.13 -10.00
C ILE A 395 22.90 -5.03 -10.53
N ARG A 396 23.76 -4.47 -9.67
CA ARG A 396 24.76 -3.46 -10.05
C ARG A 396 25.73 -3.96 -11.12
N GLU A 397 26.14 -5.23 -11.07
CA GLU A 397 27.00 -5.86 -12.08
C GLU A 397 26.34 -5.91 -13.47
N PHE A 398 25.04 -6.21 -13.55
CA PHE A 398 24.30 -6.17 -14.81
C PHE A 398 24.00 -4.75 -15.28
N GLU A 399 23.76 -3.80 -14.37
CA GLU A 399 23.58 -2.38 -14.68
C GLU A 399 24.82 -1.78 -15.34
N GLN A 400 26.02 -2.05 -14.80
CA GLN A 400 27.27 -1.59 -15.40
C GLN A 400 27.46 -2.10 -16.84
N ILE A 401 27.06 -3.34 -17.13
CA ILE A 401 27.12 -3.92 -18.48
C ILE A 401 26.11 -3.24 -19.41
N GLU A 402 24.88 -3.04 -18.95
CA GLU A 402 23.84 -2.37 -19.74
C GLU A 402 24.20 -0.91 -20.04
N GLU A 403 24.71 -0.18 -19.05
CA GLU A 403 25.25 1.17 -19.23
C GLU A 403 26.41 1.22 -20.23
N ALA A 404 27.38 0.31 -20.12
CA ALA A 404 28.55 0.31 -21.00
C ALA A 404 28.16 0.02 -22.45
N ARG A 405 27.24 -0.94 -22.67
CA ARG A 405 26.63 -1.20 -23.98
C ARG A 405 25.88 0.02 -24.50
N ASN A 406 25.06 0.67 -23.67
CA ASN A 406 24.26 1.83 -24.09
C ASN A 406 25.15 3.06 -24.40
N ARG A 407 26.25 3.28 -23.68
CA ARG A 407 27.27 4.28 -24.00
C ARG A 407 27.93 4.01 -25.36
N ALA A 408 28.39 2.78 -25.60
CA ALA A 408 28.99 2.40 -26.88
C ALA A 408 28.01 2.51 -28.06
N ARG A 409 26.74 2.15 -27.84
CA ARG A 409 25.67 2.35 -28.84
C ARG A 409 25.48 3.84 -29.16
N HIS A 410 25.46 4.70 -28.16
CA HIS A 410 25.28 6.14 -28.34
C HIS A 410 26.47 6.79 -29.07
N GLU A 411 27.72 6.41 -28.74
CA GLU A 411 28.91 6.87 -29.48
C GLU A 411 28.85 6.47 -30.97
N LEU A 412 28.37 5.25 -31.28
CA LEU A 412 28.19 4.82 -32.67
C LEU A 412 27.10 5.62 -33.39
N GLU A 413 26.01 5.98 -32.69
CA GLU A 413 24.92 6.79 -33.22
C GLU A 413 25.40 8.22 -33.53
N GLU A 414 26.07 8.89 -32.57
CA GLU A 414 26.66 10.22 -32.79
C GLU A 414 27.70 10.22 -33.92
N LEU A 415 28.53 9.18 -34.02
CA LEU A 415 29.51 9.04 -35.09
C LEU A 415 28.83 8.88 -36.46
N ALA A 416 27.84 8.00 -36.57
CA ALA A 416 27.10 7.79 -37.81
C ALA A 416 26.32 9.05 -38.24
N ASP A 417 25.81 9.82 -37.28
CA ASP A 417 25.09 11.07 -37.52
C ASP A 417 26.03 12.20 -37.98
N SER A 418 27.20 12.34 -37.33
CA SER A 418 28.20 13.34 -37.72
C SER A 418 28.81 13.11 -39.11
N LEU A 419 28.91 11.85 -39.54
CA LEU A 419 29.42 11.46 -40.85
C LEU A 419 28.36 11.43 -41.96
N ARG A 420 27.06 11.58 -41.63
CA ARG A 420 25.95 11.36 -42.57
C ARG A 420 25.88 12.36 -43.73
N SER A 421 26.43 13.57 -43.54
CA SER A 421 26.50 14.60 -44.59
C SER A 421 27.52 14.28 -45.66
N ASN A 422 28.57 13.50 -45.34
CA ASN A 422 29.58 13.08 -46.28
C ASN A 422 28.99 12.03 -47.23
N ALA A 423 28.94 12.37 -48.52
CA ALA A 423 28.26 11.56 -49.52
C ALA A 423 28.94 10.19 -49.71
N ALA A 424 30.24 10.11 -49.42
CA ALA A 424 31.04 8.92 -49.61
C ALA A 424 30.71 7.81 -48.59
N VAL A 425 30.59 8.14 -47.30
CA VAL A 425 30.32 7.16 -46.20
C VAL A 425 28.84 7.03 -45.82
N ARG A 426 27.96 7.75 -46.50
CA ARG A 426 26.51 7.79 -46.22
C ARG A 426 25.84 6.43 -46.29
N GLU A 427 26.19 5.60 -47.27
CA GLU A 427 25.63 4.26 -47.43
C GLU A 427 26.00 3.37 -46.23
N GLU A 428 27.27 3.34 -45.83
CA GLU A 428 27.70 2.60 -44.64
C GLU A 428 27.08 3.14 -43.34
N CYS A 429 26.81 4.45 -43.23
CA CYS A 429 26.11 5.02 -42.07
C CYS A 429 24.64 4.55 -42.00
N ASP A 430 23.94 4.51 -43.14
CA ASP A 430 22.57 3.99 -43.21
C ASP A 430 22.53 2.44 -43.03
N GLU A 431 23.58 1.70 -43.46
CA GLU A 431 23.76 0.27 -43.11
C GLU A 431 23.97 0.04 -41.61
N ILE A 432 24.86 0.80 -40.98
CA ILE A 432 25.15 0.71 -39.53
C ILE A 432 23.87 0.98 -38.73
N ARG A 433 23.09 2.00 -39.10
CA ARG A 433 21.79 2.29 -38.45
C ARG A 433 20.80 1.13 -38.61
N ARG A 434 20.74 0.47 -39.78
CA ARG A 434 19.92 -0.74 -39.99
C ARG A 434 20.39 -1.88 -39.09
N TRP A 435 21.68 -2.16 -39.05
CA TRP A 435 22.29 -3.15 -38.18
C TRP A 435 22.01 -2.87 -36.69
N MET A 436 22.11 -1.61 -36.24
CA MET A 436 21.78 -1.20 -34.87
C MET A 436 20.30 -1.45 -34.51
N GLN A 437 19.38 -1.30 -35.48
CA GLN A 437 17.96 -1.62 -35.28
C GLN A 437 17.73 -3.14 -35.19
N GLU A 438 18.32 -3.90 -36.10
CA GLU A 438 18.21 -5.37 -36.15
C GLU A 438 18.86 -6.06 -34.94
N THR A 439 19.99 -5.55 -34.46
CA THR A 439 20.78 -6.15 -33.37
C THR A 439 20.57 -5.51 -32.00
N ALA A 440 19.62 -4.58 -31.85
CA ALA A 440 19.38 -3.80 -30.62
C ALA A 440 19.22 -4.62 -29.32
N ARG A 441 18.92 -5.93 -29.42
CA ARG A 441 18.74 -6.86 -28.29
C ARG A 441 19.87 -7.89 -28.13
N THR A 442 20.74 -8.04 -29.12
CA THR A 442 21.74 -9.13 -29.23
C THR A 442 23.17 -8.62 -29.28
N ALA A 443 23.41 -7.41 -29.79
CA ALA A 443 24.73 -6.78 -29.82
C ALA A 443 25.24 -6.47 -28.40
N SER A 444 26.50 -6.80 -28.18
CA SER A 444 27.29 -6.49 -26.99
C SER A 444 28.01 -5.14 -27.11
N GLU A 445 28.62 -4.69 -26.01
CA GLU A 445 29.52 -3.51 -26.03
C GLU A 445 30.67 -3.66 -27.05
N ALA A 446 31.21 -4.87 -27.19
CA ALA A 446 32.29 -5.15 -28.13
C ALA A 446 31.83 -4.97 -29.59
N ASP A 447 30.64 -5.47 -29.94
CA ASP A 447 30.09 -5.33 -31.30
C ASP A 447 29.91 -3.86 -31.69
N TYR A 448 29.42 -3.01 -30.76
CA TYR A 448 29.33 -1.56 -30.99
C TYR A 448 30.71 -0.92 -31.16
N LYS A 449 31.69 -1.28 -30.32
CA LYS A 449 33.07 -0.78 -30.43
C LYS A 449 33.75 -1.19 -31.74
N ASP A 450 33.48 -2.38 -32.24
CA ASP A 450 34.01 -2.86 -33.53
C ASP A 450 33.40 -2.08 -34.71
N GLN A 451 32.10 -1.76 -34.68
CA GLN A 451 31.50 -0.87 -35.70
C GLN A 451 32.04 0.56 -35.61
N ILE A 452 32.26 1.09 -34.40
CA ILE A 452 32.90 2.41 -34.20
C ILE A 452 34.31 2.43 -34.83
N ALA A 453 35.12 1.39 -34.55
CA ALA A 453 36.46 1.26 -35.11
C ALA A 453 36.44 1.14 -36.64
N ARG A 454 35.54 0.31 -37.18
CA ARG A 454 35.33 0.13 -38.64
C ARG A 454 34.95 1.44 -39.32
N LEU A 455 34.00 2.20 -38.77
CA LEU A 455 33.52 3.45 -39.35
C LEU A 455 34.61 4.56 -39.29
N LYS A 456 35.30 4.70 -38.15
CA LYS A 456 36.47 5.61 -38.02
C LYS A 456 37.57 5.26 -39.03
N GLN A 457 37.90 3.97 -39.21
CA GLN A 457 38.92 3.52 -40.17
C GLN A 457 38.51 3.77 -41.63
N LEU A 458 37.24 3.54 -41.97
CA LEU A 458 36.69 3.75 -43.31
C LEU A 458 36.77 5.23 -43.70
N SER A 459 36.29 6.12 -42.82
CA SER A 459 36.36 7.57 -43.02
C SER A 459 37.80 8.04 -43.25
N GLN A 460 38.74 7.63 -42.40
CA GLN A 460 40.15 8.04 -42.52
C GLN A 460 40.78 7.54 -43.82
N LYS A 461 40.50 6.30 -44.23
CA LYS A 461 41.03 5.70 -45.47
C LYS A 461 40.50 6.38 -46.73
N ARG A 462 39.25 6.84 -46.70
CA ARG A 462 38.64 7.57 -47.82
C ARG A 462 39.18 9.00 -47.91
N LYS A 463 39.27 9.75 -46.79
CA LYS A 463 39.99 11.04 -46.71
C LYS A 463 41.40 10.95 -47.30
N SER A 464 42.19 9.95 -46.89
CA SER A 464 43.55 9.72 -47.42
C SER A 464 43.53 9.56 -48.95
N ARG A 465 42.64 8.73 -49.50
CA ARG A 465 42.54 8.50 -50.95
C ARG A 465 42.11 9.73 -51.75
N ALA A 466 41.24 10.57 -51.19
CA ALA A 466 40.84 11.82 -51.83
C ALA A 466 42.01 12.82 -51.88
N ARG A 467 42.76 12.94 -50.78
CA ARG A 467 44.02 13.70 -50.73
C ARG A 467 45.05 13.17 -51.73
N ASP A 468 45.32 11.86 -51.74
CA ASP A 468 46.26 11.22 -52.67
C ASP A 468 45.89 11.50 -54.14
N ARG A 469 44.58 11.50 -54.47
CA ARG A 469 44.08 11.82 -55.81
C ARG A 469 44.31 13.28 -56.18
N LEU A 470 44.02 14.22 -55.26
CA LEU A 470 44.27 15.64 -55.48
C LEU A 470 45.75 15.92 -55.68
N GLU A 471 46.61 15.42 -54.79
CA GLU A 471 48.07 15.58 -54.87
C GLU A 471 48.66 14.95 -56.16
N THR A 472 48.14 13.78 -56.58
CA THR A 472 48.53 13.15 -57.85
C THR A 472 48.11 14.01 -59.05
N ARG A 473 46.84 14.44 -59.07
CA ARG A 473 46.28 15.23 -60.17
C ARG A 473 46.97 16.59 -60.31
N LEU A 474 47.28 17.22 -59.18
CA LEU A 474 48.02 18.46 -59.09
C LEU A 474 49.42 18.31 -59.70
N ARG A 475 50.15 17.26 -59.31
CA ARG A 475 51.50 16.96 -59.83
C ARG A 475 51.48 16.66 -61.34
N GLU A 476 50.57 15.79 -61.80
CA GLU A 476 50.40 15.49 -63.23
C GLU A 476 50.10 16.75 -64.05
N THR A 477 49.34 17.70 -63.50
CA THR A 477 49.00 18.96 -64.16
C THR A 477 50.21 19.89 -64.22
N HIS A 478 50.89 20.08 -63.10
CA HIS A 478 52.10 20.90 -63.00
C HIS A 478 53.21 20.41 -63.94
N ASP A 479 53.52 19.10 -63.92
CA ASP A 479 54.56 18.47 -64.75
C ASP A 479 54.24 18.55 -66.25
N LYS A 480 52.96 18.48 -66.63
CA LYS A 480 52.53 18.47 -68.03
C LYS A 480 52.44 19.84 -68.68
N PHE A 481 52.29 20.91 -67.87
CA PHE A 481 52.02 22.27 -68.35
C PHE A 481 53.00 23.31 -67.75
N LEU A 482 54.30 22.98 -67.79
CA LEU A 482 55.40 23.84 -67.37
C LEU A 482 55.42 25.21 -68.10
N ASP A 483 55.00 25.25 -69.36
CA ASP A 483 55.08 26.45 -70.21
C ASP A 483 53.83 27.37 -70.12
N SER A 484 52.85 27.06 -69.28
CA SER A 484 51.60 27.82 -69.14
C SER A 484 51.49 28.53 -67.78
N GLU A 485 51.79 29.83 -67.78
CA GLU A 485 51.78 30.68 -66.57
C GLU A 485 50.43 30.63 -65.81
N GLU A 486 49.31 30.66 -66.54
CA GLU A 486 47.95 30.58 -65.98
C GLU A 486 47.64 29.23 -65.30
N ILE A 487 48.18 28.12 -65.82
CA ILE A 487 48.07 26.79 -65.19
C ILE A 487 49.02 26.66 -63.99
N GLN A 488 50.19 27.31 -64.03
CA GLN A 488 51.13 27.32 -62.91
C GLN A 488 50.55 28.06 -61.69
N GLU A 489 49.90 29.21 -61.88
CA GLU A 489 49.19 29.92 -60.81
C GLU A 489 48.08 29.06 -60.18
N LEU A 490 47.27 28.37 -61.00
CA LEU A 490 46.21 27.47 -60.55
C LEU A 490 46.75 26.29 -59.70
N CYS A 491 47.84 25.67 -60.15
CA CYS A 491 48.53 24.63 -59.40
C CYS A 491 49.06 25.18 -58.07
N GLN A 492 49.68 26.36 -58.06
CA GLN A 492 50.25 26.94 -56.85
C GLN A 492 49.17 27.31 -55.82
N ALA A 493 48.03 27.87 -56.25
CA ALA A 493 46.88 28.14 -55.38
C ALA A 493 46.31 26.84 -54.76
N THR A 494 46.27 25.75 -55.53
CA THR A 494 45.82 24.43 -55.06
C THR A 494 46.80 23.82 -54.05
N GLN A 495 48.12 23.99 -54.26
CA GLN A 495 49.14 23.56 -53.31
C GLN A 495 49.06 24.35 -51.99
N THR A 496 48.90 25.68 -52.05
CA THR A 496 48.74 26.51 -50.83
C THR A 496 47.51 26.08 -50.02
N TRP A 497 46.40 25.77 -50.67
CA TRP A 497 45.22 25.23 -49.97
C TRP A 497 45.50 23.87 -49.31
N LEU A 498 46.24 22.97 -49.97
CA LEU A 498 46.67 21.68 -49.41
C LEU A 498 47.54 21.87 -48.16
N ASP A 499 48.48 22.81 -48.20
CA ASP A 499 49.41 23.09 -47.09
C ASP A 499 48.73 23.77 -45.89
N GLU A 500 47.80 24.71 -46.14
CA GLU A 500 47.13 25.47 -45.07
C GLU A 500 45.91 24.74 -44.48
N SER A 501 45.18 23.99 -45.30
CA SER A 501 43.86 23.42 -44.95
C SER A 501 43.79 21.89 -45.00
N GLY A 502 44.67 21.20 -45.74
CA GLY A 502 44.57 19.77 -46.03
C GLY A 502 44.55 18.85 -44.78
N ASP A 503 45.20 19.22 -43.69
CA ASP A 503 45.16 18.42 -42.46
C ASP A 503 43.77 18.49 -41.78
N LYS A 504 43.09 19.64 -41.87
CA LYS A 504 41.74 19.86 -41.33
C LYS A 504 40.63 19.47 -42.29
N ALA A 505 40.90 19.47 -43.59
CA ALA A 505 39.96 19.13 -44.65
C ALA A 505 39.33 17.73 -44.46
N ASN A 506 38.05 17.60 -44.79
CA ASN A 506 37.34 16.32 -44.87
C ASN A 506 37.49 15.71 -46.30
N GLU A 507 36.82 14.60 -46.59
CA GLU A 507 36.90 13.96 -47.92
C GLU A 507 36.23 14.79 -49.02
N ASP A 508 35.06 15.37 -48.74
CA ASP A 508 34.32 16.20 -49.70
C ASP A 508 35.12 17.47 -50.03
N ASP A 509 35.78 18.10 -49.05
CA ASP A 509 36.68 19.25 -49.27
C ASP A 509 37.80 18.94 -50.30
N PHE A 510 38.35 17.71 -50.28
CA PHE A 510 39.35 17.28 -51.26
C PHE A 510 38.76 16.97 -52.64
N LEU A 511 37.51 16.47 -52.69
CA LEU A 511 36.81 16.17 -53.94
C LEU A 511 36.33 17.45 -54.63
N ASP A 512 35.75 18.39 -53.89
CA ASP A 512 35.39 19.73 -54.38
C ASP A 512 36.62 20.44 -54.96
N LYS A 513 37.78 20.36 -54.29
CA LYS A 513 39.02 20.98 -54.80
C LYS A 513 39.60 20.26 -56.02
N LEU A 514 39.38 18.95 -56.15
CA LEU A 514 39.74 18.16 -57.34
C LEU A 514 38.85 18.52 -58.55
N ASP A 515 37.55 18.73 -58.33
CA ASP A 515 36.60 19.17 -59.34
C ASP A 515 36.81 20.64 -59.74
N GLU A 516 37.16 21.52 -58.79
CA GLU A 516 37.58 22.91 -59.06
C GLU A 516 38.81 22.94 -59.98
N LEU A 517 39.88 22.20 -59.62
CA LEU A 517 41.09 22.07 -60.44
C LEU A 517 40.76 21.51 -61.84
N THR A 518 39.90 20.49 -61.91
CA THR A 518 39.53 19.84 -63.18
C THR A 518 38.70 20.75 -64.08
N THR A 519 37.77 21.52 -63.50
CA THR A 519 36.91 22.47 -64.22
C THR A 519 37.71 23.67 -64.72
N ALA A 520 38.55 24.26 -63.86
CA ALA A 520 39.42 25.37 -64.26
C ALA A 520 40.36 24.98 -65.41
N LEU A 521 40.91 23.76 -65.40
CA LEU A 521 41.69 23.24 -66.53
C LEU A 521 40.86 23.13 -67.82
N GLN A 522 39.63 22.60 -67.75
CA GLN A 522 38.75 22.51 -68.93
C GLN A 522 38.43 23.89 -69.50
N ASP A 523 38.16 24.88 -68.65
CA ASP A 523 37.89 26.26 -69.08
C ASP A 523 39.11 26.92 -69.74
N ILE A 524 40.32 26.65 -69.26
CA ILE A 524 41.57 27.11 -69.91
C ILE A 524 41.71 26.45 -71.29
N PHE A 525 41.51 25.13 -71.41
CA PHE A 525 41.56 24.41 -72.69
C PHE A 525 40.47 24.79 -73.70
N LEU A 526 39.34 25.34 -73.24
CA LEU A 526 38.27 25.84 -74.11
C LEU A 526 38.50 27.29 -74.58
N LYS A 527 39.42 28.02 -73.94
CA LYS A 527 39.81 29.39 -74.29
C LYS A 527 41.06 29.44 -75.18
N SER A 528 41.91 28.42 -75.11
CA SER A 528 43.13 28.24 -75.93
C SER A 528 42.85 27.64 -77.30
#